data_AF-A0A8D8TXF4-F1
#
_entry.id   AF-A0A8D8TXF4-F1
#
_cell.length_a   1.000
_cell.length_b   1.000
_cell.length_c   1.000
_cell.angle_alpha   90.00
_cell.angle_beta   90.00
_cell.angle_gamma   90.00
#
_symmetry.space_group_name_H-M   'P 1'
#
loop_
_entity.id
_entity.type
_entity.pdbx_description
1 polymer ?
#
loop_
_entity_poly.entity_id
_entity_poly.type
_entity_poly.pdbx_seq_one_letter_code
_entity_poly.pdbx_strand_id
1 'polypeptide(L)'
;MSDVERLPPPRSQKRRLHNPVGLALQLTGLLVELFISLLVSLYHVFVPLPQKDISGQVVLITGTGRGIGRELALEFARKGCKVACAEIQPSLNAETIKLVNELVPDSCTGYQVDVGNLDSVKALRKQVLTDLGRVDILVNNAGIVAGGGINTDIEPRMIENMAKVNFLSHIWMCKTFLPEMIEMNSGHIVCIASMSALAGLANASLYAACKWAITGLMESLRDELRLNPKNKIKTSVVCPYFVNTSAEYVNNWTCRVPELSAERCAKEIVRGMREDQVIFSVPREQYFAAALIKILPQKVRDRFMDIFHAKVNKLNVEDKKKTASYKILAGEFDAKTK
;
A
#
# COMPACT_ATOMS: atom_id res chain seq x y z
N MET A 1 40.87 28.37 11.56
CA MET A 1 40.18 28.08 10.28
C MET A 1 40.84 26.84 9.73
N SER A 2 40.16 25.70 9.82
CA SER A 2 40.69 24.38 9.45
C SER A 2 40.68 24.21 7.93
N ASP A 3 41.83 23.85 7.38
CA ASP A 3 42.01 23.51 5.97
C ASP A 3 41.08 22.36 5.56
N VAL A 4 40.08 22.68 4.73
CA VAL A 4 39.27 21.69 4.04
C VAL A 4 40.09 21.18 2.86
N GLU A 5 40.64 19.97 3.01
CA GLU A 5 41.23 19.18 1.93
C GLU A 5 40.28 19.16 0.73
N ARG A 6 40.65 19.87 -0.35
CA ARG A 6 39.91 19.81 -1.61
C ARG A 6 40.12 18.45 -2.23
N LEU A 7 39.10 17.60 -2.17
CA LEU A 7 39.05 16.34 -2.92
C LEU A 7 39.34 16.63 -4.41
N PRO A 8 40.18 15.80 -5.07
CA PRO A 8 40.48 15.99 -6.49
C PRO A 8 39.21 15.84 -7.33
N PRO A 9 39.10 16.56 -8.47
CA PRO A 9 37.93 16.47 -9.33
C PRO A 9 37.74 15.04 -9.84
N PRO A 10 36.49 14.55 -9.96
CA PRO A 10 36.23 13.21 -10.45
C PRO A 10 36.78 13.05 -11.87
N ARG A 11 37.67 12.06 -12.07
CA ARG A 11 38.24 11.74 -13.38
C ARG A 11 37.10 11.37 -14.35
N SER A 12 37.00 12.07 -15.48
CA SER A 12 36.07 11.75 -16.56
C SER A 12 36.53 10.51 -17.32
N GLN A 13 36.34 9.33 -16.73
CA GLN A 13 36.44 8.09 -17.51
C GLN A 13 35.30 8.06 -18.53
N LYS A 14 35.63 8.21 -19.82
CA LYS A 14 34.71 7.88 -20.91
C LYS A 14 34.32 6.41 -20.74
N ARG A 15 33.11 6.17 -20.22
CA ARG A 15 32.55 4.82 -20.04
C ARG A 15 32.36 4.21 -21.42
N ARG A 16 33.27 3.32 -21.85
CA ARG A 16 33.08 2.48 -23.04
C ARG A 16 32.14 1.33 -22.66
N LEU A 17 31.27 0.93 -23.58
CA LEU A 17 30.39 -0.22 -23.40
C LEU A 17 31.26 -1.48 -23.31
N HIS A 18 31.30 -2.10 -22.13
CA HIS A 18 32.06 -3.32 -21.90
C HIS A 18 31.27 -4.53 -22.46
N ASN A 19 31.93 -5.40 -23.24
CA ASN A 19 31.36 -6.63 -23.80
C ASN A 19 30.06 -6.44 -24.65
N PRO A 20 30.14 -5.84 -25.85
CA PRO A 20 28.96 -5.60 -26.69
C PRO A 20 28.29 -6.90 -27.18
N VAL A 21 29.05 -7.98 -27.40
CA VAL A 21 28.50 -9.27 -27.83
C VAL A 21 27.71 -9.93 -26.70
N GLY A 22 28.24 -9.92 -25.47
CA GLY A 22 27.53 -10.42 -24.30
C GLY A 22 26.23 -9.65 -24.05
N LEU A 23 26.26 -8.32 -24.20
CA LEU A 23 25.06 -7.50 -24.13
C LEU A 23 24.04 -7.87 -25.22
N ALA A 24 24.48 -8.06 -26.48
CA ALA A 24 23.59 -8.46 -27.57
C ALA A 24 22.91 -9.82 -27.31
N LEU A 25 23.65 -10.80 -26.76
CA LEU A 25 23.09 -12.09 -26.36
C LEU A 25 22.07 -11.94 -25.23
N GLN A 26 22.36 -11.14 -24.21
CA GLN A 26 21.43 -10.86 -23.11
C GLN A 26 20.16 -10.16 -23.59
N LEU A 27 20.29 -9.18 -24.49
CA LEU A 27 19.14 -8.50 -25.09
C LEU A 27 18.30 -9.44 -25.96
N THR A 28 18.94 -10.35 -26.69
CA THR A 28 18.23 -11.38 -27.47
C THR A 28 17.46 -12.33 -26.55
N GLY A 29 18.11 -12.79 -25.47
CA GLY A 29 17.45 -13.60 -24.43
C GLY A 29 16.25 -12.88 -23.81
N LEU A 30 16.40 -11.60 -23.49
CA LEU A 30 15.31 -10.76 -22.96
C LEU A 30 14.12 -10.66 -23.93
N LEU A 31 14.36 -10.55 -25.24
CA LEU A 31 13.30 -10.50 -26.24
C LEU A 31 12.53 -11.84 -26.31
N VAL A 32 13.23 -12.96 -26.20
CA VAL A 32 12.61 -14.29 -26.13
C VAL A 32 11.79 -14.44 -24.85
N GLU A 33 12.36 -14.07 -23.70
CA GLU A 33 11.66 -14.08 -22.41
C GLU A 33 10.42 -13.18 -22.42
N LEU A 34 10.51 -11.99 -23.04
CA LEU A 34 9.37 -11.10 -23.24
C LEU A 34 8.28 -11.78 -24.05
N PHE A 35 8.62 -12.38 -25.19
CA PHE A 35 7.63 -13.05 -26.05
C PHE A 35 6.92 -14.19 -25.32
N ILE A 36 7.68 -15.06 -24.64
CA ILE A 36 7.11 -16.15 -23.83
C ILE A 36 6.23 -15.58 -22.70
N SER A 37 6.70 -14.57 -22.00
CA SER A 37 5.96 -13.95 -20.89
C SER A 37 4.66 -13.32 -21.35
N LEU A 38 4.62 -12.72 -22.54
CA LEU A 38 3.39 -12.18 -23.13
C LEU A 38 2.38 -13.28 -23.45
N LEU A 39 2.83 -14.41 -24.01
CA LEU A 39 1.95 -15.57 -24.27
C LEU A 39 1.39 -16.16 -22.98
N VAL A 40 2.23 -16.31 -21.95
CA VAL A 40 1.81 -16.79 -20.63
C VAL A 40 0.83 -15.80 -19.98
N SER A 41 1.08 -14.50 -20.10
CA SER A 41 0.18 -13.46 -19.59
C SER A 41 -1.18 -13.51 -20.30
N LEU A 42 -1.19 -13.70 -21.63
CA LEU A 42 -2.40 -13.85 -22.42
C LEU A 42 -3.19 -15.11 -22.02
N TYR A 43 -2.50 -16.23 -21.77
CA TYR A 43 -3.14 -17.44 -21.24
C TYR A 43 -3.81 -17.17 -19.89
N HIS A 44 -3.15 -16.43 -18.99
CA HIS A 44 -3.69 -16.08 -17.67
C HIS A 44 -4.82 -15.04 -17.68
N VAL A 45 -5.14 -14.46 -18.84
CA VAL A 45 -6.41 -13.73 -19.02
C VAL A 45 -7.60 -14.69 -18.92
N PHE A 46 -7.44 -15.93 -19.39
CA PHE A 46 -8.50 -16.94 -19.40
C PHE A 46 -8.40 -17.93 -18.26
N VAL A 47 -7.18 -18.18 -17.75
CA VAL A 47 -6.93 -19.15 -16.67
C VAL A 47 -6.41 -18.45 -15.42
N PRO A 48 -7.09 -18.56 -14.26
CA PRO A 48 -6.63 -17.92 -13.03
C PRO A 48 -5.21 -18.30 -12.65
N LEU A 49 -4.47 -17.34 -12.10
CA LEU A 49 -3.14 -17.60 -11.55
C LEU A 49 -3.24 -18.55 -10.35
N PRO A 50 -2.22 -19.41 -10.14
CA PRO A 50 -2.18 -20.27 -8.97
C PRO A 50 -2.13 -19.42 -7.69
N GLN A 51 -2.87 -19.85 -6.68
CA GLN A 51 -2.92 -19.17 -5.38
C GLN A 51 -2.14 -20.00 -4.36
N LYS A 52 -1.14 -19.39 -3.71
CA LYS A 52 -0.44 -20.04 -2.59
C LYS A 52 -1.37 -20.24 -1.40
N ASP A 53 -1.12 -21.31 -0.65
CA ASP A 53 -1.76 -21.51 0.65
C ASP A 53 -1.11 -20.60 1.70
N ILE A 54 -1.96 -20.05 2.56
CA ILE A 54 -1.58 -19.13 3.64
C ILE A 54 -2.16 -19.58 4.99
N SER A 55 -2.81 -20.75 5.04
CA SER A 55 -3.32 -21.33 6.28
C SER A 55 -2.20 -21.47 7.33
N GLY A 56 -2.50 -21.13 8.58
CA GLY A 56 -1.56 -21.15 9.69
C GLY A 56 -0.54 -20.02 9.73
N GLN A 57 -0.46 -19.17 8.70
CA GLN A 57 0.46 -18.02 8.69
C GLN A 57 -0.03 -16.89 9.61
N VAL A 58 0.92 -16.13 10.17
CA VAL A 58 0.64 -14.94 10.98
C VAL A 58 0.60 -13.70 10.09
N VAL A 59 -0.53 -12.99 10.08
CA VAL A 59 -0.78 -11.80 9.27
C VAL A 59 -0.93 -10.58 10.18
N LEU A 60 0.00 -9.63 10.09
CA LEU A 60 -0.09 -8.35 10.78
C LEU A 60 -0.71 -7.30 9.87
N ILE A 61 -1.85 -6.74 10.26
CA ILE A 61 -2.60 -5.75 9.46
C ILE A 61 -2.68 -4.45 10.25
N THR A 62 -2.26 -3.33 9.64
CA THR A 62 -2.41 -2.00 10.25
C THR A 62 -3.71 -1.32 9.82
N GLY A 63 -4.34 -0.55 10.72
CA GLY A 63 -5.57 0.18 10.43
C GLY A 63 -6.80 -0.73 10.30
N THR A 64 -6.94 -1.69 11.21
CA THR A 64 -8.00 -2.72 11.20
C THR A 64 -9.33 -2.28 11.79
N GLY A 65 -9.42 -1.07 12.35
CA GLY A 65 -10.63 -0.62 13.03
C GLY A 65 -11.87 -0.52 12.14
N ARG A 66 -11.71 -0.36 10.82
CA ARG A 66 -12.83 -0.19 9.87
C ARG A 66 -12.42 -0.43 8.41
N GLY A 67 -13.40 -0.36 7.50
CA GLY A 67 -13.18 -0.32 6.05
C GLY A 67 -12.37 -1.52 5.53
N ILE A 68 -11.41 -1.26 4.63
CA ILE A 68 -10.58 -2.30 4.00
C ILE A 68 -9.82 -3.12 5.06
N GLY A 69 -9.28 -2.49 6.11
CA GLY A 69 -8.49 -3.19 7.13
C GLY A 69 -9.31 -4.22 7.90
N ARG A 70 -10.56 -3.89 8.27
CA ARG A 70 -11.50 -4.83 8.91
C ARG A 70 -11.81 -6.01 7.99
N GLU A 71 -12.14 -5.74 6.74
CA GLU A 71 -12.50 -6.77 5.77
C GLU A 71 -11.31 -7.66 5.40
N LEU A 72 -10.08 -7.11 5.39
CA LEU A 72 -8.86 -7.91 5.26
C LEU A 72 -8.69 -8.85 6.45
N ALA A 73 -8.89 -8.38 7.68
CA ALA A 73 -8.80 -9.24 8.87
C ALA A 73 -9.79 -10.42 8.79
N LEU A 74 -11.04 -10.14 8.41
CA LEU A 74 -12.05 -11.18 8.18
C LEU A 74 -11.64 -12.15 7.08
N GLU A 75 -11.18 -11.66 5.93
CA GLU A 75 -10.82 -12.51 4.81
C GLU A 75 -9.59 -13.38 5.10
N PHE A 76 -8.57 -12.84 5.77
CA PHE A 76 -7.39 -13.63 6.20
C PHE A 76 -7.77 -14.72 7.20
N ALA A 77 -8.64 -14.41 8.18
CA ALA A 77 -9.15 -15.42 9.11
C ALA A 77 -9.92 -16.53 8.38
N ARG A 78 -10.76 -16.20 7.38
CA ARG A 78 -11.44 -17.21 6.53
C ARG A 78 -10.47 -18.12 5.77
N LYS A 79 -9.23 -17.68 5.54
CA LYS A 79 -8.17 -18.49 4.91
C LYS A 79 -7.32 -19.27 5.91
N GLY A 80 -7.70 -19.29 7.19
CA GLY A 80 -7.02 -20.05 8.23
C GLY A 80 -5.79 -19.35 8.81
N CYS A 81 -5.60 -18.05 8.58
CA CYS A 81 -4.49 -17.30 9.16
C CYS A 81 -4.75 -16.93 10.63
N LYS A 82 -3.68 -16.68 11.37
CA LYS A 82 -3.72 -15.94 12.65
C LYS A 82 -3.50 -14.46 12.35
N VAL A 83 -4.42 -13.60 12.78
CA VAL A 83 -4.44 -12.18 12.43
C VAL A 83 -4.06 -11.32 13.64
N ALA A 84 -2.98 -10.56 13.50
CA ALA A 84 -2.64 -9.47 14.41
C ALA A 84 -3.27 -8.17 13.89
N CYS A 85 -4.35 -7.75 14.53
CA CYS A 85 -5.08 -6.53 14.19
C CYS A 85 -4.47 -5.33 14.90
N ALA A 86 -3.79 -4.44 14.17
CA ALA A 86 -3.09 -3.30 14.74
C ALA A 86 -3.79 -1.97 14.42
N GLU A 87 -4.15 -1.21 15.45
CA GLU A 87 -4.95 0.02 15.32
C GLU A 87 -4.54 1.05 16.39
N ILE A 88 -4.63 2.35 16.08
CA ILE A 88 -4.23 3.40 17.03
C ILE A 88 -5.24 3.57 18.16
N GLN A 89 -6.52 3.30 17.86
CA GLN A 89 -7.64 3.36 18.80
C GLN A 89 -8.16 1.95 19.11
N PRO A 90 -7.91 1.41 20.31
CA PRO A 90 -8.37 0.07 20.69
C PRO A 90 -9.90 -0.12 20.57
N SER A 91 -10.69 0.92 20.82
CA SER A 91 -12.15 0.90 20.70
C SER A 91 -12.64 0.60 19.28
N LEU A 92 -11.97 1.16 18.26
CA LEU A 92 -12.30 0.87 16.85
C LEU A 92 -11.94 -0.57 16.48
N ASN A 93 -10.86 -1.09 17.06
CA ASN A 93 -10.38 -2.43 16.78
C ASN A 93 -11.22 -3.52 17.47
N ALA A 94 -11.85 -3.21 18.61
CA ALA A 94 -12.61 -4.16 19.42
C ALA A 94 -13.74 -4.83 18.61
N GLU A 95 -14.45 -4.07 17.78
CA GLU A 95 -15.50 -4.63 16.92
C GLU A 95 -14.92 -5.58 15.87
N THR A 96 -13.83 -5.20 15.21
CA THR A 96 -13.15 -6.06 14.23
C THR A 96 -12.69 -7.37 14.87
N ILE A 97 -12.04 -7.31 16.04
CA ILE A 97 -11.56 -8.51 16.76
C ILE A 97 -12.73 -9.42 17.12
N LYS A 98 -13.84 -8.84 17.62
CA LYS A 98 -15.06 -9.59 17.93
C LYS A 98 -15.60 -10.31 16.69
N LEU A 99 -15.80 -9.59 15.59
CA LEU A 99 -16.33 -10.17 14.34
C LEU A 99 -15.43 -11.28 13.80
N VAL A 100 -14.11 -11.09 13.85
CA VAL A 100 -13.15 -12.10 13.36
C VAL A 100 -13.18 -13.36 14.24
N ASN A 101 -13.20 -13.21 15.56
CA ASN A 101 -13.22 -14.36 16.47
C ASN A 101 -14.60 -15.05 16.55
N GLU A 102 -15.71 -14.35 16.26
CA GLU A 102 -17.02 -14.97 16.03
C GLU A 102 -17.04 -15.83 14.76
N LEU A 103 -16.31 -15.41 13.72
CA LEU A 103 -16.20 -16.12 12.46
C LEU A 103 -15.24 -17.32 12.54
N VAL A 104 -14.08 -17.14 13.17
CA VAL A 104 -13.06 -18.17 13.38
C VAL A 104 -12.47 -18.00 14.79
N PRO A 105 -12.82 -18.87 15.76
CA PRO A 105 -12.34 -18.76 17.13
C PRO A 105 -10.81 -18.69 17.25
N ASP A 106 -10.34 -17.86 18.17
CA ASP A 106 -8.92 -17.64 18.50
C ASP A 106 -8.04 -17.30 17.29
N SER A 107 -8.61 -16.76 16.21
CA SER A 107 -7.88 -16.41 15.00
C SER A 107 -7.34 -14.98 15.02
N CYS A 108 -7.75 -14.13 15.96
CA CYS A 108 -7.40 -12.72 15.96
C CYS A 108 -7.02 -12.17 17.34
N THR A 109 -5.90 -11.43 17.37
CA THR A 109 -5.42 -10.67 18.54
C THR A 109 -5.30 -9.19 18.20
N GLY A 110 -5.72 -8.32 19.11
CA GLY A 110 -5.67 -6.86 18.95
C GLY A 110 -4.42 -6.22 19.54
N TYR A 111 -3.86 -5.25 18.82
CA TYR A 111 -2.71 -4.48 19.25
C TYR A 111 -2.96 -2.98 19.08
N GLN A 112 -2.53 -2.18 20.06
CA GLN A 112 -2.54 -0.73 19.95
C GLN A 112 -1.22 -0.25 19.32
N VAL A 113 -1.30 0.50 18.22
CA VAL A 113 -0.10 1.06 17.58
C VAL A 113 -0.37 2.42 16.93
N ASP A 114 0.51 3.39 17.17
CA ASP A 114 0.64 4.55 16.30
C ASP A 114 1.71 4.25 15.24
N VAL A 115 1.28 3.94 14.02
CA VAL A 115 2.19 3.61 12.92
C VAL A 115 3.04 4.80 12.46
N GLY A 116 2.67 6.04 12.81
CA GLY A 116 3.47 7.23 12.57
C GLY A 116 4.65 7.38 13.52
N ASN A 117 4.70 6.57 14.59
CA ASN A 117 5.73 6.59 15.62
C ASN A 117 6.58 5.30 15.60
N LEU A 118 7.87 5.43 15.29
CA LEU A 118 8.78 4.29 15.18
C LEU A 118 8.90 3.48 16.48
N ASP A 119 8.90 4.12 17.65
CA ASP A 119 9.03 3.41 18.92
C ASP A 119 7.75 2.65 19.28
N SER A 120 6.58 3.18 18.91
CA SER A 120 5.32 2.43 18.98
C SER A 120 5.35 1.18 18.07
N VAL A 121 5.88 1.29 16.86
CA VAL A 121 6.06 0.15 15.94
C VAL A 121 7.04 -0.90 16.49
N LYS A 122 8.13 -0.47 17.14
CA LYS A 122 9.05 -1.41 17.82
C LYS A 122 8.38 -2.14 18.99
N ALA A 123 7.56 -1.43 19.77
CA ALA A 123 6.79 -2.03 20.86
C ALA A 123 5.77 -3.05 20.32
N LEU A 124 5.06 -2.72 19.24
CA LEU A 124 4.18 -3.64 18.52
C LEU A 124 4.92 -4.93 18.11
N ARG A 125 6.11 -4.82 17.51
CA ARG A 125 6.91 -6.00 17.14
C ARG A 125 7.17 -6.90 18.35
N LYS A 126 7.60 -6.33 19.48
CA LYS A 126 7.88 -7.12 20.69
C LYS A 126 6.63 -7.89 21.15
N GLN A 127 5.46 -7.24 21.16
CA GLN A 127 4.20 -7.86 21.56
C GLN A 127 3.80 -8.98 20.59
N VAL A 128 3.74 -8.70 19.28
CA VAL A 128 3.34 -9.67 18.27
C VAL A 128 4.25 -10.89 18.26
N LEU A 129 5.57 -10.71 18.39
CA LEU A 129 6.51 -11.84 18.46
C LEU A 129 6.38 -12.64 19.76
N THR A 130 6.01 -11.99 20.87
CA THR A 130 5.76 -12.70 22.14
C THR A 130 4.52 -13.57 22.04
N ASP A 131 3.45 -13.05 21.45
CA ASP A 131 2.14 -13.72 21.44
C ASP A 131 2.01 -14.74 20.30
N LEU A 132 2.56 -14.43 19.12
CA LEU A 132 2.35 -15.18 17.88
C LEU A 132 3.64 -15.75 17.28
N GLY A 133 4.81 -15.41 17.85
CA GLY A 133 6.11 -15.98 17.50
C GLY A 133 6.76 -15.45 16.22
N ARG A 134 5.98 -14.95 15.25
CA ARG A 134 6.46 -14.50 13.94
C ARG A 134 5.48 -13.56 13.25
N VAL A 135 5.92 -12.94 12.15
CA VAL A 135 5.04 -12.29 11.16
C VAL A 135 5.40 -12.80 9.77
N ASP A 136 4.47 -13.53 9.14
CA ASP A 136 4.64 -14.06 7.78
C ASP A 136 4.20 -13.08 6.71
N ILE A 137 3.10 -12.38 6.97
CA ILE A 137 2.51 -11.42 6.04
C ILE A 137 2.33 -10.09 6.78
N LEU A 138 3.00 -9.04 6.29
CA LEU A 138 2.84 -7.68 6.77
C LEU A 138 1.95 -6.91 5.81
N VAL A 139 0.79 -6.45 6.27
CA VAL A 139 -0.15 -5.65 5.49
C VAL A 139 -0.14 -4.21 6.01
N ASN A 140 0.61 -3.35 5.33
CA ASN A 140 0.62 -1.92 5.55
C ASN A 140 -0.63 -1.30 4.91
N ASN A 141 -1.71 -1.19 5.69
CA ASN A 141 -3.01 -0.69 5.25
C ASN A 141 -3.41 0.65 5.90
N ALA A 142 -2.94 0.95 7.11
CA ALA A 142 -3.27 2.18 7.81
C ALA A 142 -3.04 3.41 6.92
N GLY A 143 -4.04 4.28 6.85
CA GLY A 143 -3.99 5.45 5.99
C GLY A 143 -5.12 6.44 6.26
N ILE A 144 -4.85 7.69 5.97
CA ILE A 144 -5.77 8.81 6.10
C ILE A 144 -6.02 9.39 4.71
N VAL A 145 -7.27 9.39 4.28
CA VAL A 145 -7.69 10.14 3.10
C VAL A 145 -8.25 11.47 3.57
N ALA A 146 -7.59 12.57 3.24
CA ALA A 146 -8.13 13.90 3.48
C ALA A 146 -8.06 14.76 2.22
N GLY A 147 -9.12 15.52 1.98
CA GLY A 147 -9.19 16.49 0.91
C GLY A 147 -8.37 17.75 1.20
N GLY A 148 -7.88 18.36 0.14
CA GLY A 148 -7.13 19.60 0.12
C GLY A 148 -5.98 19.50 -0.89
N GLY A 149 -6.01 20.40 -1.87
CA GLY A 149 -4.88 20.61 -2.76
C GLY A 149 -3.75 21.35 -2.05
N ILE A 150 -2.58 21.39 -2.67
CA ILE A 150 -1.42 22.12 -2.16
C ILE A 150 -1.68 23.63 -1.98
N ASN A 151 -2.68 24.17 -2.66
CA ASN A 151 -3.11 25.57 -2.60
C ASN A 151 -4.26 25.83 -1.60
N THR A 152 -4.45 24.93 -0.62
CA THR A 152 -5.50 25.08 0.40
C THR A 152 -4.89 25.37 1.77
N ASP A 153 -5.68 25.94 2.68
CA ASP A 153 -5.26 26.31 4.04
C ASP A 153 -5.14 25.09 4.98
N ILE A 154 -4.43 24.03 4.55
CA ILE A 154 -4.10 22.91 5.42
C ILE A 154 -2.97 23.33 6.35
N GLU A 155 -3.16 23.15 7.66
CA GLU A 155 -2.12 23.43 8.65
C GLU A 155 -0.87 22.56 8.43
N PRO A 156 0.35 23.10 8.58
CA PRO A 156 1.59 22.35 8.38
C PRO A 156 1.65 21.03 9.19
N ARG A 157 1.16 21.03 10.42
CA ARG A 157 1.11 19.82 11.27
C ARG A 157 0.26 18.70 10.67
N MET A 158 -0.85 19.04 10.01
CA MET A 158 -1.68 18.05 9.33
C MET A 158 -0.99 17.46 8.09
N ILE A 159 -0.18 18.27 7.38
CA ILE A 159 0.66 17.80 6.28
C ILE A 159 1.66 16.76 6.78
N GLU A 160 2.37 17.09 7.87
CA GLU A 160 3.32 16.16 8.50
C GLU A 160 2.65 14.88 8.98
N ASN A 161 1.49 14.98 9.64
CA ASN A 161 0.75 13.82 10.13
C ASN A 161 0.27 12.93 8.98
N MET A 162 -0.17 13.52 7.87
CA MET A 162 -0.54 12.75 6.68
C MET A 162 0.68 12.02 6.09
N ALA A 163 1.83 12.68 5.98
CA ALA A 163 3.06 12.04 5.51
C ALA A 163 3.55 10.94 6.46
N LYS A 164 3.45 11.16 7.78
CA LYS A 164 3.79 10.17 8.82
C LYS A 164 2.94 8.91 8.67
N VAL A 165 1.62 9.04 8.56
CA VAL A 165 0.71 7.89 8.51
C VAL A 165 0.63 7.24 7.14
N ASN A 166 0.64 8.00 6.04
CA ASN A 166 0.46 7.44 4.70
C ASN A 166 1.75 7.01 4.00
N PHE A 167 2.92 7.38 4.51
CA PHE A 167 4.19 7.06 3.88
C PHE A 167 5.25 6.58 4.87
N LEU A 168 5.62 7.39 5.87
CA LEU A 168 6.69 7.00 6.80
C LEU A 168 6.35 5.73 7.59
N SER A 169 5.07 5.52 7.91
CA SER A 169 4.57 4.28 8.51
C SER A 169 4.99 3.02 7.73
N HIS A 170 4.89 3.03 6.40
CA HIS A 170 5.30 1.91 5.56
C HIS A 170 6.81 1.64 5.71
N ILE A 171 7.62 2.70 5.79
CA ILE A 171 9.06 2.60 6.05
C ILE A 171 9.32 2.01 7.44
N TRP A 172 8.63 2.50 8.48
CA TRP A 172 8.81 2.02 9.85
C TRP A 172 8.41 0.56 10.03
N MET A 173 7.30 0.15 9.43
CA MET A 173 6.84 -1.24 9.44
C MET A 173 7.83 -2.13 8.69
N CYS A 174 8.23 -1.77 7.46
CA CYS A 174 9.25 -2.52 6.73
C CYS A 174 10.57 -2.60 7.50
N LYS A 175 11.10 -1.48 8.00
CA LYS A 175 12.36 -1.43 8.76
C LYS A 175 12.32 -2.32 10.01
N THR A 176 11.16 -2.43 10.64
CA THR A 176 10.97 -3.20 11.87
C THR A 176 10.80 -4.69 11.63
N PHE A 177 10.04 -5.10 10.60
CA PHE A 177 9.65 -6.51 10.38
C PHE A 177 10.44 -7.22 9.27
N LEU A 178 10.99 -6.49 8.29
CA LEU A 178 11.75 -7.09 7.19
C LEU A 178 13.01 -7.86 7.63
N PRO A 179 13.81 -7.43 8.62
CA PRO A 179 15.03 -8.15 9.00
C PRO A 179 14.79 -9.62 9.36
N GLU A 180 13.69 -9.91 10.04
CA GLU A 180 13.31 -11.27 10.43
C GLU A 180 12.83 -12.09 9.23
N MET A 181 12.09 -11.47 8.30
CA MET A 181 11.72 -12.11 7.03
C MET A 181 12.96 -12.48 6.20
N ILE A 182 14.00 -11.64 6.22
CA ILE A 182 15.31 -11.89 5.58
C ILE A 182 16.01 -13.07 6.24
N GLU A 183 16.07 -13.11 7.57
CA GLU A 183 16.68 -14.20 8.32
C GLU A 183 15.98 -15.55 8.03
N MET A 184 14.65 -15.57 8.01
CA MET A 184 13.86 -16.75 7.67
C MET A 184 13.85 -17.06 6.17
N ASN A 185 14.32 -16.13 5.33
CA ASN A 185 14.15 -16.13 3.88
C ASN A 185 12.71 -16.49 3.46
N SER A 186 11.73 -15.86 4.12
CA SER A 186 10.31 -16.09 3.90
C SER A 186 9.52 -14.89 4.42
N GLY A 187 8.51 -14.47 3.67
CA GLY A 187 7.60 -13.42 4.08
C GLY A 187 6.89 -12.76 2.90
N HIS A 188 5.85 -11.98 3.19
CA HIS A 188 5.17 -11.16 2.21
C HIS A 188 4.86 -9.77 2.77
N ILE A 189 5.40 -8.71 2.15
CA ILE A 189 5.04 -7.33 2.47
C ILE A 189 4.00 -6.83 1.46
N VAL A 190 2.82 -6.47 1.96
CA VAL A 190 1.69 -5.95 1.18
C VAL A 190 1.49 -4.49 1.57
N CYS A 191 1.52 -3.58 0.60
CA CYS A 191 1.27 -2.16 0.81
C CYS A 191 0.00 -1.72 0.09
N ILE A 192 -0.96 -1.18 0.85
CA ILE A 192 -2.19 -0.62 0.29
C ILE A 192 -1.92 0.84 -0.13
N ALA A 193 -1.73 1.02 -1.43
CA ALA A 193 -1.55 2.31 -2.06
C ALA A 193 -2.94 2.90 -2.42
N SER A 194 -3.17 3.17 -3.71
CA SER A 194 -4.43 3.66 -4.29
C SER A 194 -4.26 3.74 -5.81
N MET A 195 -5.35 3.80 -6.58
CA MET A 195 -5.30 4.28 -7.97
C MET A 195 -4.62 5.65 -8.10
N SER A 196 -4.62 6.47 -7.05
CA SER A 196 -3.88 7.74 -7.03
C SER A 196 -2.35 7.57 -7.03
N ALA A 197 -1.82 6.36 -6.84
CA ALA A 197 -0.40 6.02 -7.02
C ALA A 197 -0.03 5.82 -8.49
N LEU A 198 -1.03 5.73 -9.37
CA LEU A 198 -0.84 5.53 -10.81
C LEU A 198 -1.30 6.75 -11.60
N ALA A 199 -2.30 7.48 -11.12
CA ALA A 199 -2.78 8.71 -11.77
C ALA A 199 -2.96 9.84 -10.75
N GLY A 200 -2.86 11.09 -11.18
CA GLY A 200 -3.10 12.24 -10.31
C GLY A 200 -4.56 12.27 -9.81
N LEU A 201 -4.75 12.75 -8.58
CA LEU A 201 -6.08 12.92 -7.97
C LEU A 201 -6.31 14.39 -7.62
N ALA A 202 -7.33 15.00 -8.24
CA ALA A 202 -7.68 16.38 -7.99
C ALA A 202 -8.16 16.58 -6.53
N ASN A 203 -7.78 17.72 -5.95
CA ASN A 203 -8.05 18.10 -4.55
C ASN A 203 -7.49 17.14 -3.49
N ALA A 204 -6.50 16.31 -3.81
CA ALA A 204 -5.84 15.42 -2.84
C ALA A 204 -4.36 15.20 -3.20
N SER A 205 -3.65 16.25 -3.60
CA SER A 205 -2.29 16.16 -4.14
C SER A 205 -1.29 15.58 -3.15
N LEU A 206 -1.38 15.95 -1.86
CA LEU A 206 -0.51 15.40 -0.82
C LEU A 206 -0.75 13.90 -0.60
N TYR A 207 -2.03 13.50 -0.52
CA TYR A 207 -2.42 12.10 -0.44
C TYR A 207 -1.88 11.32 -1.63
N ALA A 208 -2.10 11.81 -2.86
CA ALA A 208 -1.60 11.19 -4.07
C ALA A 208 -0.08 11.05 -4.04
N ALA A 209 0.66 12.11 -3.68
CA ALA A 209 2.11 12.07 -3.54
C ALA A 209 2.60 10.98 -2.58
N CYS A 210 1.95 10.83 -1.42
CA CYS A 210 2.26 9.74 -0.48
C CYS A 210 2.02 8.36 -1.12
N LYS A 211 0.92 8.18 -1.86
CA LYS A 211 0.60 6.90 -2.51
C LYS A 211 1.55 6.57 -3.67
N TRP A 212 2.04 7.57 -4.42
CA TRP A 212 3.13 7.39 -5.38
C TRP A 212 4.43 6.97 -4.69
N ALA A 213 4.77 7.58 -3.55
CA ALA A 213 5.98 7.26 -2.79
C ALA A 213 5.99 5.79 -2.31
N ILE A 214 4.83 5.21 -1.95
CA ILE A 214 4.71 3.78 -1.64
C ILE A 214 5.17 2.90 -2.81
N THR A 215 4.76 3.25 -4.04
CA THR A 215 5.10 2.44 -5.23
C THR A 215 6.60 2.48 -5.48
N GLY A 216 7.21 3.68 -5.47
CA GLY A 216 8.66 3.81 -5.64
C GLY A 216 9.45 3.09 -4.53
N LEU A 217 9.00 3.18 -3.27
CA LEU A 217 9.61 2.46 -2.15
C LEU A 217 9.58 0.95 -2.38
N MET A 218 8.43 0.40 -2.76
CA MET A 218 8.22 -1.04 -2.87
C MET A 218 8.88 -1.64 -4.12
N GLU A 219 8.94 -0.91 -5.23
CA GLU A 219 9.72 -1.29 -6.41
C GLU A 219 11.20 -1.38 -6.07
N SER A 220 11.73 -0.34 -5.41
CA SER A 220 13.15 -0.29 -4.99
C SER A 220 13.48 -1.42 -4.01
N LEU A 221 12.64 -1.62 -2.99
CA LEU A 221 12.80 -2.70 -2.01
C LEU A 221 12.79 -4.08 -2.68
N ARG A 222 11.92 -4.29 -3.68
CA ARG A 222 11.87 -5.55 -4.41
C ARG A 222 13.17 -5.82 -5.16
N ASP A 223 13.74 -4.81 -5.80
CA ASP A 223 14.99 -4.95 -6.54
C ASP A 223 16.18 -5.18 -5.60
N GLU A 224 16.20 -4.52 -4.44
CA GLU A 224 17.16 -4.80 -3.37
C GLU A 224 17.09 -6.27 -2.91
N LEU A 225 15.88 -6.81 -2.68
CA LEU A 225 15.69 -8.21 -2.31
C LEU A 225 16.14 -9.18 -3.40
N ARG A 226 16.02 -8.79 -4.69
CA ARG A 226 16.45 -9.60 -5.84
C ARG A 226 17.97 -9.69 -6.00
N LEU A 227 18.74 -8.83 -5.33
CA LEU A 227 20.20 -8.96 -5.29
C LEU A 227 20.64 -10.30 -4.67
N ASN A 228 19.80 -10.90 -3.83
CA ASN A 228 19.95 -12.29 -3.40
C ASN A 228 19.17 -13.22 -4.35
N PRO A 229 19.84 -14.04 -5.18
CA PRO A 229 19.16 -14.94 -6.13
C PRO A 229 18.35 -16.06 -5.45
N LYS A 230 18.56 -16.29 -4.15
CA LYS A 230 17.80 -17.27 -3.35
C LYS A 230 16.65 -16.64 -2.57
N ASN A 231 16.38 -15.34 -2.76
CA ASN A 231 15.31 -14.64 -2.04
C ASN A 231 13.94 -15.27 -2.31
N LYS A 232 13.19 -15.56 -1.24
CA LYS A 232 11.79 -16.01 -1.33
C LYS A 232 10.78 -15.00 -0.78
N ILE A 233 11.24 -13.86 -0.27
CA ILE A 233 10.35 -12.81 0.24
C ILE A 233 9.62 -12.17 -0.94
N LYS A 234 8.30 -12.00 -0.78
CA LYS A 234 7.41 -11.41 -1.76
C LYS A 234 7.02 -9.99 -1.37
N THR A 235 6.70 -9.18 -2.36
CA THR A 235 6.18 -7.83 -2.16
C THR A 235 4.99 -7.60 -3.08
N SER A 236 3.95 -6.94 -2.57
CA SER A 236 2.75 -6.56 -3.30
C SER A 236 2.42 -5.09 -3.05
N VAL A 237 2.16 -4.32 -4.10
CA VAL A 237 1.56 -2.99 -4.05
C VAL A 237 0.16 -3.10 -4.61
N VAL A 238 -0.82 -2.81 -3.77
CA VAL A 238 -2.22 -2.83 -4.17
C VAL A 238 -2.67 -1.40 -4.44
N CYS A 239 -3.30 -1.16 -5.57
CA CYS A 239 -3.89 0.12 -5.94
C CYS A 239 -5.43 0.02 -5.97
N PRO A 240 -6.12 0.00 -4.81
CA PRO A 240 -7.57 0.05 -4.81
C PRO A 240 -8.11 1.33 -5.45
N TYR A 241 -9.25 1.17 -6.11
CA TYR A 241 -10.10 2.25 -6.57
C TYR A 241 -10.85 2.92 -5.39
N PHE A 242 -11.86 3.74 -5.68
CA PHE A 242 -12.82 4.30 -4.72
C PHE A 242 -13.61 3.17 -4.05
N VAL A 243 -13.26 2.90 -2.79
CA VAL A 243 -13.86 1.84 -1.96
C VAL A 243 -14.79 2.46 -0.93
N ASN A 244 -16.01 1.95 -0.83
CA ASN A 244 -16.98 2.32 0.20
C ASN A 244 -16.47 1.87 1.58
N THR A 245 -15.87 2.80 2.32
CA THR A 245 -15.37 2.58 3.68
C THR A 245 -16.22 3.26 4.76
N SER A 246 -16.97 4.29 4.40
CA SER A 246 -18.01 4.93 5.22
C SER A 246 -18.91 5.84 4.36
N ALA A 247 -20.11 6.14 4.84
CA ALA A 247 -21.01 7.08 4.16
C ALA A 247 -20.40 8.50 4.06
N GLU A 248 -19.74 8.97 5.12
CA GLU A 248 -18.99 10.25 5.11
C GLU A 248 -17.93 10.25 4.00
N TYR A 249 -17.17 9.17 3.88
CA TYR A 249 -16.16 9.03 2.84
C TYR A 249 -16.80 9.10 1.44
N VAL A 250 -17.85 8.32 1.19
CA VAL A 250 -18.49 8.29 -0.15
C VAL A 250 -19.08 9.65 -0.53
N ASN A 251 -19.76 10.33 0.39
CA ASN A 251 -20.37 11.64 0.14
C ASN A 251 -19.33 12.75 -0.15
N ASN A 252 -18.09 12.56 0.27
CA ASN A 252 -16.99 13.50 0.03
C ASN A 252 -16.31 13.32 -1.33
N TRP A 253 -16.80 12.42 -2.18
CA TRP A 253 -16.24 12.18 -3.51
C TRP A 253 -17.25 12.50 -4.60
N THR A 254 -16.74 13.03 -5.72
CA THR A 254 -17.45 13.03 -6.99
C THR A 254 -16.69 12.07 -7.90
N CYS A 255 -17.30 10.92 -8.21
CA CYS A 255 -16.77 9.98 -9.19
C CYS A 255 -17.86 9.47 -10.15
N ARG A 256 -17.50 9.30 -11.43
CA ARG A 256 -18.43 8.76 -12.45
C ARG A 256 -18.59 7.24 -12.36
N VAL A 257 -17.55 6.56 -11.87
CA VAL A 257 -17.55 5.10 -11.71
C VAL A 257 -18.06 4.78 -10.31
N PRO A 258 -18.94 3.77 -10.15
CA PRO A 258 -19.51 3.43 -8.84
C PRO A 258 -18.45 2.85 -7.90
N GLU A 259 -18.64 3.08 -6.61
CA GLU A 259 -17.77 2.59 -5.55
C GLU A 259 -17.75 1.06 -5.45
N LEU A 260 -16.61 0.52 -5.01
CA LEU A 260 -16.45 -0.89 -4.70
C LEU A 260 -16.74 -1.14 -3.21
N SER A 261 -17.40 -2.24 -2.85
CA SER A 261 -17.54 -2.60 -1.43
C SER A 261 -16.18 -2.96 -0.81
N ALA A 262 -15.99 -2.63 0.48
CA ALA A 262 -14.77 -2.99 1.21
C ALA A 262 -14.55 -4.50 1.25
N GLU A 263 -15.61 -5.30 1.40
CA GLU A 263 -15.54 -6.76 1.40
C GLU A 263 -15.00 -7.30 0.06
N ARG A 264 -15.56 -6.84 -1.07
CA ARG A 264 -15.08 -7.25 -2.40
C ARG A 264 -13.64 -6.80 -2.63
N CYS A 265 -13.29 -5.59 -2.17
CA CYS A 265 -11.93 -5.10 -2.24
C CYS A 265 -10.96 -6.02 -1.49
N ALA A 266 -11.26 -6.37 -0.24
CA ALA A 266 -10.43 -7.24 0.59
C ALA A 266 -10.25 -8.64 -0.03
N LYS A 267 -11.32 -9.25 -0.56
CA LYS A 267 -11.24 -10.53 -1.28
C LYS A 267 -10.27 -10.49 -2.46
N GLU A 268 -10.36 -9.45 -3.30
CA GLU A 268 -9.47 -9.30 -4.44
C GLU A 268 -8.02 -8.96 -4.04
N ILE A 269 -7.83 -8.22 -2.95
CA ILE A 269 -6.50 -7.98 -2.37
C ILE A 269 -5.85 -9.28 -1.92
N VAL A 270 -6.55 -10.07 -1.08
CA VAL A 270 -6.02 -11.35 -0.58
C VAL A 270 -5.78 -12.32 -1.72
N ARG A 271 -6.66 -12.35 -2.73
CA ARG A 271 -6.48 -13.14 -3.93
C ARG A 271 -5.23 -12.73 -4.71
N GLY A 272 -5.08 -11.45 -5.06
CA GLY A 272 -3.92 -10.96 -5.83
C GLY A 272 -2.60 -11.18 -5.09
N MET A 273 -2.59 -11.00 -3.76
CA MET A 273 -1.45 -11.33 -2.91
C MET A 273 -1.10 -12.82 -2.95
N ARG A 274 -2.10 -13.72 -2.90
CA ARG A 274 -1.89 -15.17 -2.99
C ARG A 274 -1.40 -15.62 -4.37
N GLU A 275 -1.69 -14.85 -5.40
CA GLU A 275 -1.17 -15.01 -6.77
C GLU A 275 0.20 -14.34 -6.97
N ASP A 276 0.86 -13.90 -5.89
CA ASP A 276 2.17 -13.21 -5.89
C ASP A 276 2.23 -12.00 -6.85
N GLN A 277 1.11 -11.30 -7.02
CA GLN A 277 1.04 -10.10 -7.87
C GLN A 277 1.86 -8.95 -7.28
N VAL A 278 2.84 -8.46 -8.03
CA VAL A 278 3.77 -7.43 -7.53
C VAL A 278 3.12 -6.05 -7.44
N ILE A 279 2.41 -5.61 -8.48
CA ILE A 279 1.64 -4.37 -8.49
C ILE A 279 0.33 -4.64 -9.23
N PHE A 280 -0.79 -4.37 -8.59
CA PHE A 280 -2.11 -4.58 -9.22
C PHE A 280 -3.15 -3.61 -8.65
N SER A 281 -4.16 -3.28 -9.45
CA SER A 281 -5.31 -2.50 -8.98
C SER A 281 -6.45 -3.40 -8.53
N VAL A 282 -7.39 -2.81 -7.81
CA VAL A 282 -8.65 -3.45 -7.48
C VAL A 282 -9.80 -2.52 -7.89
N PRO A 283 -10.57 -2.84 -8.95
CA PRO A 283 -10.49 -4.05 -9.79
C PRO A 283 -9.27 -4.06 -10.74
N ARG A 284 -8.86 -5.24 -11.24
CA ARG A 284 -7.54 -5.47 -11.87
C ARG A 284 -7.35 -4.79 -13.22
N GLU A 285 -8.40 -4.71 -14.01
CA GLU A 285 -8.43 -4.11 -15.34
C GLU A 285 -8.06 -2.62 -15.32
N GLN A 286 -8.24 -1.94 -14.17
CA GLN A 286 -7.90 -0.52 -14.04
C GLN A 286 -6.40 -0.24 -14.07
N TYR A 287 -5.56 -1.20 -13.68
CA TYR A 287 -4.10 -1.03 -13.71
C TYR A 287 -3.63 -0.85 -15.14
N PHE A 288 -4.08 -1.74 -16.03
CA PHE A 288 -3.76 -1.67 -17.45
C PHE A 288 -4.33 -0.41 -18.09
N ALA A 289 -5.57 -0.04 -17.78
CA ALA A 289 -6.16 1.21 -18.26
C ALA A 289 -5.33 2.44 -17.83
N ALA A 290 -4.92 2.52 -16.56
CA ALA A 290 -4.08 3.61 -16.06
C ALA A 290 -2.71 3.66 -16.74
N ALA A 291 -2.09 2.50 -16.99
CA ALA A 291 -0.83 2.42 -17.72
C ALA A 291 -0.96 2.91 -19.17
N LEU A 292 -2.03 2.50 -19.88
CA LEU A 292 -2.29 2.96 -21.25
C LEU A 292 -2.51 4.47 -21.32
N ILE A 293 -3.30 5.01 -20.38
CA ILE A 293 -3.60 6.45 -20.35
C ILE A 293 -2.31 7.27 -20.21
N LYS A 294 -1.29 6.78 -19.49
CA LYS A 294 -0.01 7.50 -19.34
C LYS A 294 0.72 7.72 -20.66
N ILE A 295 0.57 6.84 -21.63
CA ILE A 295 1.27 6.90 -22.93
C ILE A 295 0.57 7.90 -23.87
N LEU A 296 -0.69 8.23 -23.63
CA LEU A 296 -1.46 9.15 -24.46
C LEU A 296 -0.94 10.60 -24.35
N PRO A 297 -1.11 11.42 -25.41
CA PRO A 297 -0.80 12.85 -25.36
C PRO A 297 -1.56 13.56 -24.23
N GLN A 298 -0.94 14.54 -23.56
CA GLN A 298 -1.49 15.22 -22.38
C GLN A 298 -2.93 15.72 -22.59
N LYS A 299 -3.23 16.36 -23.72
CA LYS A 299 -4.59 16.87 -24.02
C LYS A 299 -5.66 15.77 -24.00
N VAL A 300 -5.31 14.54 -24.42
CA VAL A 300 -6.21 13.38 -24.39
C VAL A 300 -6.37 12.88 -22.96
N ARG A 301 -5.28 12.87 -22.17
CA ARG A 301 -5.33 12.52 -20.75
C ARG A 301 -6.23 13.48 -19.97
N ASP A 302 -6.10 14.79 -20.20
CA ASP A 302 -6.93 15.80 -19.55
C ASP A 302 -8.40 15.58 -19.88
N ARG A 303 -8.74 15.41 -21.17
CA ARG A 303 -10.11 15.07 -21.58
C ARG A 303 -10.62 13.77 -20.96
N PHE A 304 -9.78 12.74 -20.83
CA PHE A 304 -10.17 11.49 -20.18
C PHE A 304 -10.54 11.74 -18.71
N MET A 305 -9.71 12.49 -17.99
CA MET A 305 -9.97 12.87 -16.59
C MET A 305 -11.21 13.77 -16.47
N ASP A 306 -11.48 14.61 -17.46
CA ASP A 306 -12.71 15.40 -17.57
C ASP A 306 -13.94 14.55 -17.93
N ILE A 307 -13.82 13.36 -18.49
CA ILE A 307 -14.99 12.49 -18.78
C ILE A 307 -15.34 11.64 -17.55
N PHE A 308 -14.33 11.03 -16.94
CA PHE A 308 -14.49 10.07 -15.84
C PHE A 308 -14.47 10.72 -14.45
N HIS A 309 -14.09 12.01 -14.37
CA HIS A 309 -14.12 12.89 -13.20
C HIS A 309 -13.97 12.16 -11.86
N ALA A 310 -12.74 12.00 -11.37
CA ALA A 310 -12.49 11.56 -9.99
C ALA A 310 -11.89 12.72 -9.19
N LYS A 311 -12.68 13.29 -8.28
CA LYS A 311 -12.21 14.37 -7.39
C LYS A 311 -12.76 14.21 -5.98
N VAL A 312 -11.94 14.59 -5.01
CA VAL A 312 -12.41 14.82 -3.64
C VAL A 312 -13.13 16.16 -3.61
N ASN A 313 -14.31 16.21 -3.02
CA ASN A 313 -15.12 17.43 -2.93
C ASN A 313 -14.41 18.47 -2.05
N LYS A 314 -14.44 19.73 -2.47
CA LYS A 314 -13.95 20.83 -1.63
C LYS A 314 -14.99 21.10 -0.56
N LEU A 315 -14.64 20.84 0.69
CA LEU A 315 -15.44 21.23 1.85
C LEU A 315 -15.04 22.64 2.30
N ASN A 316 -16.00 23.39 2.84
CA ASN A 316 -15.68 24.62 3.58
C ASN A 316 -14.91 24.26 4.88
N VAL A 317 -14.33 25.27 5.53
CA VAL A 317 -13.47 25.05 6.71
C VAL A 317 -14.23 24.37 7.86
N GLU A 318 -15.48 24.77 8.11
CA GLU A 318 -16.28 24.23 9.21
C GLU A 318 -16.65 22.76 9.00
N ASP A 319 -17.08 22.39 7.80
CA ASP A 319 -17.42 21.02 7.46
C ASP A 319 -16.19 20.14 7.38
N LYS A 320 -15.05 20.69 6.94
CA LYS A 320 -13.77 19.97 6.97
C LYS A 320 -13.38 19.58 8.40
N LYS A 321 -13.55 20.49 9.38
CA LYS A 321 -13.27 20.22 10.81
C LYS A 321 -14.13 19.11 11.41
N LYS A 322 -15.32 18.87 10.86
CA LYS A 322 -16.22 17.80 11.31
C LYS A 322 -15.78 16.41 10.81
N THR A 323 -15.00 16.35 9.73
CA THR A 323 -14.62 15.07 9.12
C THR A 323 -13.75 14.22 10.03
N ALA A 324 -13.93 12.90 9.96
CA ALA A 324 -13.08 11.96 10.71
C ALA A 324 -11.60 12.12 10.31
N SER A 325 -11.33 12.39 9.03
CA SER A 325 -9.98 12.59 8.52
C SER A 325 -9.27 13.81 9.13
N TYR A 326 -10.00 14.91 9.33
CA TYR A 326 -9.46 16.12 9.96
C TYR A 326 -9.13 15.86 11.43
N LYS A 327 -10.06 15.26 12.18
CA LYS A 327 -9.88 14.97 13.62
C LYS A 327 -8.65 14.09 13.86
N ILE A 328 -8.47 13.03 13.05
CA ILE A 328 -7.29 12.18 13.12
C ILE A 328 -6.00 12.98 12.84
N LEU A 329 -6.00 13.83 11.81
CA LEU A 329 -4.83 14.66 11.47
C LEU A 329 -4.55 15.77 12.48
N ALA A 330 -5.57 16.28 13.17
CA ALA A 330 -5.43 17.24 14.26
C ALA A 330 -4.92 16.59 15.56
N GLY A 331 -4.94 15.26 15.65
CA GLY A 331 -4.64 14.52 16.88
C GLY A 331 -5.81 14.51 17.87
N GLU A 332 -7.02 14.86 17.41
CA GLU A 332 -8.26 14.84 18.17
C GLU A 332 -8.88 13.44 18.08
N PHE A 333 -8.34 12.50 18.86
CA PHE A 333 -8.86 11.14 18.94
C PHE A 333 -10.10 11.11 19.84
N ASP A 334 -11.28 11.42 19.29
CA ASP A 334 -12.54 11.26 20.00
C ASP A 334 -13.18 9.90 19.68
N ALA A 335 -13.41 9.10 20.73
CA ALA A 335 -13.95 7.74 20.68
C ALA A 335 -15.41 7.65 20.18
N LYS A 336 -16.02 8.78 19.80
CA LYS A 336 -17.44 8.87 19.44
C LYS A 336 -17.75 8.93 17.94
N THR A 337 -16.75 8.92 17.06
CA THR A 337 -16.99 8.90 15.61
C THR A 337 -17.10 7.44 15.13
N LYS A 338 -18.31 6.87 15.25
CA LYS A 338 -18.68 5.55 14.71
C LYS A 338 -18.78 5.56 13.19
#